data_AF-A0A0L0F4P6-F1
#
_entry.id   AF-A0A0L0F4P6-F1
#
_cell.length_a   1.000
_cell.length_b   1.000
_cell.length_c   1.000
_cell.angle_alpha   90.00
_cell.angle_beta   90.00
_cell.angle_gamma   90.00
#
_symmetry.space_group_name_H-M   'P 1'
#
loop_
_entity.id
_entity.type
_entity.pdbx_description
1 polymer ?
#
loop_
_entity_poly.entity_id
_entity_poly.type
_entity_poly.pdbx_seq_one_letter_code
_entity_poly.pdbx_strand_id
1 'polypeptide(L)'
;MDNVVMITAGELIDASIGVRFGLSTITAAGLGQCVSDVSGVAFGGVVDYLCGKLNLPKANLTPNQRRLTNVRYAGVFGSAVGVLMGCLLGMSCLLFLDTDKAEKMKKAKELRLIFISVMSEGHKLLACERSTLFLYDAKHKELYSQFAVKQKPFRVPASATIAGHAIEQKALINIDDAYEHPRFYSEMDKQTGFRTQSILSAPIYDMDGEPVGVIQMVNKL
;
A
#
# COMPACT_ATOMS: atom_id res chain seq x y z
N MET A 1 -11.91 -14.78 17.98
CA MET A 1 -12.67 -13.67 17.36
C MET A 1 -11.98 -12.35 17.61
N ASP A 2 -11.64 -12.04 18.87
CA ASP A 2 -10.97 -10.78 19.24
C ASP A 2 -9.74 -10.49 18.35
N ASN A 3 -8.74 -11.37 18.38
CA ASN A 3 -7.54 -11.17 17.58
C ASN A 3 -7.79 -11.15 16.06
N VAL A 4 -8.87 -11.78 15.57
CA VAL A 4 -9.24 -11.76 14.15
C VAL A 4 -9.80 -10.40 13.75
N VAL A 5 -10.72 -9.88 14.56
CA VAL A 5 -11.32 -8.55 14.36
C VAL A 5 -10.24 -7.48 14.54
N MET A 6 -9.39 -7.61 15.57
CA MET A 6 -8.24 -6.73 15.77
C MET A 6 -7.30 -6.70 14.57
N ILE A 7 -6.85 -7.86 14.06
CA ILE A 7 -5.91 -7.92 12.94
C ILE A 7 -6.56 -7.33 11.68
N THR A 8 -7.77 -7.78 11.34
CA THR A 8 -8.45 -7.34 10.12
C THR A 8 -8.77 -5.84 10.16
N ALA A 9 -9.27 -5.33 11.29
CA ALA A 9 -9.54 -3.91 11.46
C ALA A 9 -8.25 -3.10 11.50
N GLY A 10 -7.23 -3.58 12.21
CA GLY A 10 -5.93 -2.92 12.34
C GLY A 10 -5.23 -2.76 10.99
N GLU A 11 -5.22 -3.80 10.15
CA GLU A 11 -4.66 -3.74 8.79
C GLU A 11 -5.43 -2.77 7.88
N LEU A 12 -6.77 -2.81 7.91
CA LEU A 12 -7.59 -1.88 7.14
C LEU A 12 -7.34 -0.43 7.57
N ILE A 13 -7.18 -0.19 8.87
CA ILE A 13 -6.87 1.13 9.42
C ILE A 13 -5.46 1.56 9.02
N ASP A 14 -4.44 0.70 9.11
CA ASP A 14 -3.06 1.00 8.71
C ASP A 14 -2.99 1.37 7.22
N ALA A 15 -3.65 0.59 6.37
CA ALA A 15 -3.64 0.78 4.92
C ALA A 15 -4.42 2.02 4.42
N SER A 16 -5.38 2.50 5.22
CA SER A 16 -6.24 3.64 4.89
C SER A 16 -5.87 4.90 5.67
N ILE A 17 -6.29 4.98 6.93
CA ILE A 17 -6.10 6.12 7.83
C ILE A 17 -4.61 6.27 8.16
N GLY A 18 -3.90 5.16 8.37
CA GLY A 18 -2.47 5.17 8.70
C GLY A 18 -1.62 5.85 7.63
N VAL A 19 -1.81 5.48 6.37
CA VAL A 19 -1.13 6.16 5.24
C VAL A 19 -1.56 7.62 5.09
N ARG A 20 -2.84 7.94 5.33
CA ARG A 20 -3.37 9.30 5.13
C ARG A 20 -2.91 10.30 6.19
N PHE A 21 -2.73 9.83 7.42
CA PHE A 21 -2.38 10.67 8.57
C PHE A 21 -0.97 10.39 9.13
N GLY A 22 -0.20 9.50 8.49
CA GLY A 22 1.14 9.14 8.94
C GLY A 22 1.16 8.40 10.28
N LEU A 23 0.13 7.59 10.57
CA LEU A 23 0.08 6.83 11.82
C LEU A 23 1.05 5.65 11.77
N SER A 24 1.62 5.31 12.93
CA SER A 24 2.44 4.12 13.07
C SER A 24 1.57 2.84 12.99
N THR A 25 2.16 1.74 12.55
CA THR A 25 1.49 0.43 12.50
C THR A 25 1.06 -0.06 13.88
N ILE A 26 1.78 0.31 14.95
CA ILE A 26 1.39 0.01 16.33
C ILE A 26 0.12 0.79 16.72
N THR A 27 -0.03 2.04 16.25
CA THR A 27 -1.24 2.85 16.45
C THR A 27 -2.45 2.22 15.76
N ALA A 28 -2.28 1.73 14.52
CA ALA A 28 -3.35 1.04 13.80
C ALA A 28 -3.77 -0.28 14.49
N ALA A 29 -2.81 -1.05 15.00
CA ALA A 29 -3.09 -2.24 15.81
C ALA A 29 -3.86 -1.90 17.10
N GLY A 30 -3.48 -0.81 17.79
CA GLY A 30 -4.19 -0.32 18.96
C GLY A 30 -5.64 0.09 18.65
N LEU A 31 -5.89 0.74 17.51
CA LEU A 31 -7.26 1.03 17.07
C LEU A 31 -8.02 -0.25 16.70
N GLY A 32 -7.35 -1.24 16.10
CA GLY A 32 -7.90 -2.58 15.88
C GLY A 32 -8.36 -3.24 17.18
N GLN A 33 -7.60 -3.09 18.26
CA GLN A 33 -7.98 -3.60 19.59
C GLN A 33 -9.27 -2.94 20.08
N CYS A 34 -9.44 -1.63 19.92
CA CYS A 34 -10.68 -0.97 20.31
C CYS A 34 -11.90 -1.49 19.53
N VAL A 35 -11.77 -1.72 18.22
CA VAL A 35 -12.85 -2.30 17.39
C VAL A 35 -13.18 -3.72 17.84
N SER A 36 -12.16 -4.47 18.23
CA SER A 36 -12.27 -5.81 18.78
C SER A 36 -13.06 -5.82 20.09
N ASP A 37 -12.68 -4.98 21.05
CA ASP A 37 -13.31 -4.90 22.36
C ASP A 37 -14.81 -4.56 22.25
N VAL A 38 -15.16 -3.61 21.35
CA VAL A 38 -16.56 -3.25 21.07
C VAL A 38 -17.34 -4.44 20.48
N SER A 39 -16.71 -5.18 19.56
CA SER A 39 -17.31 -6.37 18.95
C SER A 39 -17.50 -7.49 20.00
N GLY A 40 -16.55 -7.66 20.92
CA GLY A 40 -16.62 -8.62 22.01
C GLY A 40 -17.82 -8.37 22.94
N VAL A 41 -18.09 -7.11 23.28
CA VAL A 41 -19.26 -6.74 24.10
C VAL A 41 -20.58 -7.06 23.37
N ALA A 42 -20.66 -6.81 22.06
CA ALA A 42 -21.85 -7.11 21.27
C ALA A 42 -22.13 -8.63 21.15
N PHE A 43 -21.08 -9.45 21.11
CA PHE A 43 -21.20 -10.91 20.98
C PHE A 43 -21.55 -11.65 22.27
N GLY A 44 -21.40 -11.02 23.45
CA GLY A 44 -21.79 -11.64 24.73
C GLY A 44 -23.24 -12.13 24.74
N GLY A 45 -24.16 -11.35 24.14
CA GLY A 45 -25.56 -11.75 24.01
C GLY A 45 -25.80 -12.97 23.09
N VAL A 46 -24.94 -13.18 22.09
CA VAL A 46 -25.02 -14.33 21.17
C VAL A 46 -24.57 -15.61 21.87
N VAL A 47 -23.55 -15.52 22.74
CA VAL A 47 -23.07 -16.66 23.55
C VAL A 47 -24.16 -17.09 24.53
N ASP A 48 -24.80 -16.14 25.22
CA ASP A 48 -25.90 -16.45 26.15
C ASP A 48 -27.09 -17.12 25.43
N TYR A 49 -27.41 -16.66 24.21
CA TYR A 49 -28.43 -17.27 23.36
C TYR A 49 -28.06 -18.71 22.93
N LEU A 50 -26.82 -18.93 22.48
CA LEU A 50 -26.33 -20.26 22.08
C LEU A 50 -26.29 -21.24 23.26
N CYS A 51 -25.84 -20.79 24.44
CA CYS A 51 -25.86 -21.59 25.66
C CYS A 51 -27.29 -22.01 26.05
N GLY A 52 -28.26 -21.12 25.86
CA GLY A 52 -29.68 -21.42 26.03
C GLY A 52 -30.18 -22.47 25.03
N LYS A 53 -29.77 -22.37 23.76
CA LYS A 53 -30.16 -23.35 22.71
C LYS A 53 -29.52 -24.73 22.92
N LEU A 54 -28.34 -24.79 23.54
CA LEU A 54 -27.63 -26.02 23.87
C LEU A 54 -28.09 -26.65 25.20
N ASN A 55 -29.12 -26.10 25.86
CA ASN A 55 -29.62 -26.55 27.16
C ASN A 55 -28.52 -26.68 28.23
N LEU A 56 -27.53 -25.78 28.20
CA LEU A 56 -26.49 -25.78 29.22
C LEU A 56 -27.07 -25.34 30.57
N PRO A 57 -26.75 -26.05 31.67
CA PRO A 57 -27.31 -25.75 32.98
C PRO A 57 -26.87 -24.35 33.44
N LYS A 58 -27.84 -23.47 33.70
CA LYS A 58 -27.55 -22.18 34.32
C LYS A 58 -27.20 -22.41 35.78
N ALA A 59 -26.09 -21.82 36.22
CA ALA A 59 -25.70 -21.84 37.63
C ALA A 59 -26.74 -21.08 38.47
N ASN A 60 -27.67 -21.81 39.06
CA ASN A 60 -28.80 -21.26 39.82
C ASN A 60 -28.37 -20.90 41.26
N LEU A 61 -27.31 -20.09 41.35
CA LEU A 61 -26.67 -19.71 42.62
C LEU A 61 -27.44 -18.57 43.29
N THR A 62 -27.73 -18.74 44.59
CA THR A 62 -28.30 -17.67 45.42
C THR A 62 -27.33 -16.49 45.56
N PRO A 63 -27.81 -15.28 45.87
CA PRO A 63 -26.94 -14.10 46.06
C PRO A 63 -25.84 -14.34 47.11
N ASN A 64 -26.14 -15.11 48.15
CA ASN A 64 -25.19 -15.47 49.21
C ASN A 64 -24.16 -16.50 48.72
N GLN A 65 -24.57 -17.47 47.91
CA GLN A 65 -23.64 -18.44 47.31
C GLN A 65 -22.68 -17.80 46.30
N ARG A 66 -23.12 -16.79 45.54
CA ARG A 66 -22.26 -16.04 44.61
C ARG A 66 -21.12 -15.28 45.31
N ARG A 67 -21.30 -14.93 46.59
CA ARG A 67 -20.30 -14.25 47.40
C ARG A 67 -19.22 -15.17 47.97
N LEU A 68 -19.42 -16.50 47.89
CA LEU A 68 -18.42 -17.46 48.36
C LEU A 68 -17.13 -17.31 47.57
N THR A 69 -16.00 -17.28 48.29
CA THR A 69 -14.66 -17.12 47.71
C THR A 69 -14.37 -18.19 46.65
N ASN A 70 -14.77 -19.44 46.89
CA ASN A 70 -14.62 -20.55 45.94
C ASN A 70 -15.40 -20.33 44.64
N VAL A 71 -16.59 -19.74 44.73
CA VAL A 71 -17.42 -19.42 43.55
C VAL A 71 -16.81 -18.26 42.76
N ARG A 72 -16.28 -17.24 43.42
CA ARG A 72 -15.52 -16.17 42.75
C ARG A 72 -14.26 -16.72 42.08
N TYR A 73 -13.49 -17.57 42.75
CA TYR A 73 -12.30 -18.18 42.16
C TYR A 73 -12.63 -19.04 40.93
N ALA A 74 -13.64 -19.92 41.03
CA ALA A 74 -14.09 -20.73 39.91
C ALA A 74 -14.57 -19.86 38.72
N GLY A 75 -15.29 -18.77 39.00
CA GLY A 75 -15.74 -17.81 37.98
C GLY A 75 -14.57 -17.09 37.31
N VAL A 76 -13.66 -16.51 38.08
CA VAL A 76 -12.48 -15.80 37.56
C VAL A 76 -11.57 -16.74 36.76
N PHE A 77 -11.33 -17.95 37.27
CA PHE A 77 -10.54 -18.97 36.58
C PHE A 77 -11.20 -19.38 35.26
N GLY A 78 -12.51 -19.65 35.26
CA GLY A 78 -13.26 -19.98 34.05
C GLY A 78 -13.21 -18.87 33.01
N SER A 79 -13.38 -17.61 33.43
CA SER A 79 -13.22 -16.45 32.54
C SER A 79 -11.81 -16.32 31.99
N ALA A 80 -10.78 -16.50 32.82
CA ALA A 80 -9.39 -16.42 32.39
C ALA A 80 -9.04 -17.50 31.35
N VAL A 81 -9.45 -18.75 31.58
CA VAL A 81 -9.26 -19.86 30.64
C VAL A 81 -10.03 -19.60 29.34
N GLY A 82 -11.28 -19.13 29.42
CA GLY A 82 -12.09 -18.82 28.25
C GLY A 82 -11.47 -17.72 27.38
N VAL A 83 -11.00 -16.63 27.99
CA VAL A 83 -10.31 -15.54 27.28
C VAL A 83 -9.02 -16.06 26.65
N LEU A 84 -8.17 -16.79 27.39
CA LEU A 84 -6.92 -17.34 26.87
C LEU A 84 -7.16 -18.26 25.66
N MET A 85 -8.10 -19.20 25.76
CA MET A 85 -8.45 -20.09 24.66
C MET A 85 -9.02 -19.32 23.45
N GLY A 86 -9.88 -18.33 23.70
CA GLY A 86 -10.43 -17.47 22.66
C GLY A 86 -9.37 -16.62 21.94
N CYS A 87 -8.40 -16.10 22.68
CA CYS A 87 -7.26 -15.37 22.15
C CYS A 87 -6.34 -16.29 21.32
N LEU A 88 -6.00 -17.47 21.83
CA LEU A 88 -5.17 -18.46 21.11
C LEU A 88 -5.82 -18.90 19.80
N LEU A 89 -7.12 -19.23 19.82
CA LEU A 89 -7.89 -19.55 18.62
C LEU A 89 -8.01 -18.34 17.67
N GLY A 90 -8.03 -17.11 18.19
CA GLY A 90 -7.98 -15.91 17.36
C GLY A 90 -6.62 -15.69 16.70
N MET A 91 -5.53 -16.00 17.40
CA MET A 91 -4.16 -15.87 16.89
C MET A 91 -3.82 -16.93 15.84
N SER A 92 -4.57 -18.02 15.74
CA SER A 92 -4.36 -18.99 14.66
C SER A 92 -4.57 -18.37 13.27
N CYS A 93 -5.28 -17.25 13.15
CA CYS A 93 -5.37 -16.49 11.91
C CYS A 93 -4.02 -15.93 11.44
N LEU A 94 -3.06 -15.70 12.33
CA LEU A 94 -1.70 -15.29 11.95
C LEU A 94 -0.98 -16.38 11.14
N LEU A 95 -1.33 -17.66 11.33
CA LEU A 95 -0.73 -18.75 10.55
C LEU A 95 -1.13 -18.72 9.07
N PHE A 96 -2.25 -18.06 8.73
CA PHE A 96 -2.76 -17.97 7.37
C PHE A 96 -2.58 -16.58 6.75
N LEU A 97 -2.02 -15.63 7.50
CA LEU A 97 -1.79 -14.27 7.06
C LEU A 97 -0.48 -14.20 6.26
N ASP A 98 -0.58 -13.92 4.96
CA ASP A 98 0.58 -13.73 4.08
C ASP A 98 1.13 -12.30 4.27
N THR A 99 1.93 -12.12 5.32
CA THR A 99 2.54 -10.84 5.67
C THR A 99 3.46 -10.29 4.58
N ASP A 100 4.08 -11.18 3.81
CA ASP A 100 5.04 -10.82 2.75
C ASP A 100 4.36 -10.04 1.63
N LYS A 101 3.14 -10.45 1.23
CA LYS A 101 2.38 -9.73 0.19
C LYS A 101 1.94 -8.35 0.66
N ALA A 102 1.45 -8.23 1.89
CA ALA A 102 0.97 -6.97 2.45
C ALA A 102 2.12 -5.96 2.57
N GLU A 103 3.29 -6.39 3.07
CA GLU A 103 4.46 -5.54 3.21
C GLU A 103 5.01 -5.06 1.86
N LYS A 104 5.08 -5.96 0.86
CA LYS A 104 5.46 -5.61 -0.51
C LYS A 104 4.53 -4.56 -1.12
N MET A 105 3.22 -4.68 -0.90
CA MET A 105 2.24 -3.72 -1.40
C MET A 105 2.39 -2.36 -0.73
N LYS A 106 2.64 -2.34 0.60
CA LYS A 106 2.90 -1.11 1.36
C LYS A 106 4.15 -0.39 0.85
N LYS A 107 5.27 -1.10 0.73
CA LYS A 107 6.54 -0.56 0.17
C LYS A 107 6.34 -0.02 -1.25
N ALA A 108 5.62 -0.75 -2.10
CA ALA A 108 5.32 -0.29 -3.47
C ALA A 108 4.47 1.00 -3.48
N LYS A 109 3.52 1.15 -2.54
CA LYS A 109 2.70 2.35 -2.40
C LYS A 109 3.50 3.55 -1.89
N GLU A 110 4.37 3.35 -0.90
CA GLU A 110 5.25 4.39 -0.38
C GLU A 110 6.23 4.89 -1.45
N LEU A 111 6.91 3.96 -2.12
CA LEU A 111 7.82 4.29 -3.23
C LEU A 111 7.10 5.07 -4.33
N ARG A 112 5.85 4.69 -4.64
CA ARG A 112 5.00 5.39 -5.60
C ARG A 112 4.74 6.85 -5.20
N LEU A 113 4.45 7.10 -3.92
CA LEU A 113 4.20 8.46 -3.43
C LEU A 113 5.46 9.33 -3.48
N ILE A 114 6.62 8.77 -3.14
CA ILE A 114 7.91 9.45 -3.22
C ILE A 114 8.16 9.93 -4.65
N PHE A 115 8.02 9.04 -5.64
CA PHE A 115 8.25 9.42 -7.03
C PHE A 115 7.29 10.49 -7.55
N ILE A 116 6.01 10.45 -7.17
CA ILE A 116 5.06 11.53 -7.51
C ILE A 116 5.56 12.87 -6.97
N SER A 117 5.99 12.90 -5.71
CA SER A 117 6.49 14.13 -5.10
C SER A 117 7.74 14.64 -5.80
N VAL A 118 8.70 13.76 -6.09
CA VAL A 118 9.95 14.14 -6.77
C VAL A 118 9.66 14.65 -8.19
N MET A 119 8.77 14.00 -8.94
CA MET A 119 8.42 14.46 -10.29
C MET A 119 7.67 15.79 -10.28
N SER A 120 6.78 16.00 -9.30
CA SER A 120 6.04 17.25 -9.11
C SER A 120 6.96 18.42 -8.76
N GLU A 121 7.93 18.21 -7.86
CA GLU A 121 8.91 19.22 -7.51
C GLU A 121 9.94 19.44 -8.64
N GLY A 122 10.36 18.37 -9.32
CA GLY A 122 11.27 18.45 -10.47
C GLY A 122 10.69 19.29 -11.61
N HIS A 123 9.38 19.14 -11.89
CA HIS A 123 8.64 19.98 -12.84
C HIS A 123 8.75 21.49 -12.51
N LYS A 124 8.62 21.84 -11.22
CA LYS A 124 8.72 23.24 -10.75
C LYS A 124 10.16 23.76 -10.81
N LEU A 125 11.11 22.98 -10.28
CA LEU A 125 12.52 23.37 -10.18
C LEU A 125 13.16 23.57 -11.55
N LEU A 126 12.86 22.68 -12.49
CA LEU A 126 13.37 22.77 -13.86
C LEU A 126 12.51 23.68 -14.74
N ALA A 127 11.38 24.19 -14.22
CA ALA A 127 10.36 24.95 -14.92
C ALA A 127 10.12 24.38 -16.32
N CYS A 128 9.61 23.16 -16.37
CA CYS A 128 9.23 22.50 -17.62
C CYS A 128 7.70 22.35 -17.70
N GLU A 129 7.12 21.98 -18.83
CA GLU A 129 5.68 21.75 -18.95
C GLU A 129 5.26 20.38 -18.42
N ARG A 130 6.09 19.35 -18.63
CA ARG A 130 5.81 17.98 -18.19
C ARG A 130 7.06 17.32 -17.62
N SER A 131 6.85 16.52 -16.58
CA SER A 131 7.83 15.65 -15.94
C SER A 131 7.27 14.24 -15.91
N THR A 132 8.04 13.29 -16.44
CA THR A 132 7.63 11.88 -16.55
C THR A 132 8.74 10.97 -16.05
N LEU A 133 8.37 10.00 -15.20
CA LEU A 133 9.23 8.86 -14.86
C LEU A 133 8.76 7.62 -15.61
N PHE A 134 9.64 7.10 -16.46
CA PHE A 134 9.46 5.84 -17.17
C PHE A 134 10.18 4.72 -16.43
N LEU A 135 9.50 3.57 -16.28
CA LEU A 135 10.13 2.32 -15.88
C LEU A 135 10.49 1.50 -17.12
N TYR A 136 11.67 0.90 -17.13
CA TYR A 136 12.12 0.05 -18.23
C TYR A 136 11.64 -1.39 -18.02
N ASP A 137 10.87 -1.90 -18.98
CA ASP A 137 10.43 -3.29 -19.04
C ASP A 137 11.36 -4.08 -19.96
N ALA A 138 12.38 -4.73 -19.37
CA ALA A 138 13.39 -5.47 -20.12
C ALA A 138 12.80 -6.66 -20.92
N LYS A 139 11.67 -7.23 -20.48
CA LYS A 139 11.05 -8.38 -21.17
C LYS A 139 10.40 -7.97 -22.48
N HIS A 140 9.68 -6.85 -22.47
CA HIS A 140 8.97 -6.34 -23.65
C HIS A 140 9.77 -5.28 -24.42
N LYS A 141 10.90 -4.80 -23.88
CA LYS A 141 11.71 -3.68 -24.38
C LYS A 141 10.89 -2.39 -24.53
N GLU A 142 10.05 -2.13 -23.53
CA GLU A 142 9.14 -0.99 -23.48
C GLU A 142 9.47 -0.07 -22.29
N LEU A 143 9.03 1.18 -22.40
CA LEU A 143 9.03 2.13 -21.30
C LEU A 143 7.59 2.37 -20.85
N TYR A 144 7.34 2.13 -19.57
CA TYR A 144 6.04 2.35 -18.94
C TYR A 144 6.04 3.67 -18.17
N SER A 145 5.20 4.61 -18.59
CA SER A 145 5.01 5.90 -17.90
C SER A 145 4.22 5.69 -16.62
N GLN A 146 4.91 5.40 -15.52
CA GLN A 146 4.26 5.18 -14.22
C GLN A 146 3.80 6.51 -13.59
N PHE A 147 4.49 7.61 -13.89
CA PHE A 147 4.22 8.93 -13.32
C PHE A 147 4.30 9.99 -14.41
N ALA A 148 3.15 10.38 -14.97
CA ALA A 148 3.05 11.54 -15.83
C ALA A 148 2.10 12.56 -15.16
N VAL A 149 2.60 13.77 -14.91
CA VAL A 149 1.77 14.86 -14.39
C VAL A 149 0.69 15.16 -15.44
N LYS A 150 -0.60 15.04 -15.07
CA LYS A 150 -1.79 15.31 -15.91
C LYS A 150 -2.05 14.32 -17.06
N GLN A 151 -1.48 13.11 -17.05
CA GLN A 151 -1.75 12.10 -18.09
C GLN A 151 -1.97 10.70 -17.52
N LYS A 152 -2.82 9.89 -18.19
CA LYS A 152 -2.98 8.47 -17.87
C LYS A 152 -1.68 7.71 -18.16
N PRO A 153 -1.35 6.66 -17.39
CA PRO A 153 -0.21 5.80 -17.70
C PRO A 153 -0.30 5.24 -19.12
N PHE A 154 0.83 5.19 -19.82
CA PHE A 154 0.94 4.68 -21.18
C PHE A 154 2.27 3.94 -21.37
N ARG A 155 2.38 3.17 -22.46
CA ARG A 155 3.59 2.43 -22.84
C ARG A 155 4.11 2.94 -24.18
N VAL A 156 5.43 3.00 -24.32
CA VAL A 156 6.11 3.34 -25.57
C VAL A 156 7.29 2.39 -25.81
N PRO A 157 7.59 2.05 -27.06
CA PRO A 157 8.76 1.22 -27.39
C PRO A 157 10.06 1.96 -27.04
N ALA A 158 10.97 1.30 -26.32
CA ALA A 158 12.23 1.94 -25.91
C ALA A 158 13.08 2.34 -27.14
N SER A 159 13.17 1.47 -28.14
CA SER A 159 14.01 1.67 -29.34
C SER A 159 13.61 2.88 -30.19
N ALA A 160 12.38 3.38 -30.06
CA ALA A 160 11.86 4.46 -30.90
C ALA A 160 11.60 5.76 -30.12
N THR A 161 12.18 5.92 -28.92
CA THR A 161 11.99 7.10 -28.08
C THR A 161 13.32 7.71 -27.66
N ILE A 162 13.31 9.02 -27.37
CA ILE A 162 14.46 9.71 -26.77
C ILE A 162 14.84 9.10 -25.41
N ALA A 163 13.83 8.69 -24.63
CA ALA A 163 14.06 8.05 -23.34
C ALA A 163 14.85 6.74 -23.50
N GLY A 164 14.47 5.87 -24.46
CA GLY A 164 15.26 4.67 -24.72
C GLY A 164 16.61 4.95 -25.37
N HIS A 165 16.73 6.02 -26.16
CA HIS A 165 18.04 6.48 -26.64
C HIS A 165 18.99 6.86 -25.48
N ALA A 166 18.47 7.51 -24.44
CA ALA A 166 19.24 7.84 -23.25
C ALA A 166 19.72 6.59 -22.50
N ILE A 167 18.90 5.53 -22.45
CA ILE A 167 19.31 4.21 -21.93
C ILE A 167 20.45 3.63 -22.77
N GLU A 168 20.29 3.59 -24.09
CA GLU A 168 21.29 3.00 -25.00
C GLU A 168 22.64 3.71 -24.92
N GLN A 169 22.63 5.05 -24.83
CA GLN A 169 23.85 5.86 -24.74
C GLN A 169 24.46 5.90 -23.34
N LYS A 170 23.75 5.39 -22.32
CA LYS A 170 24.12 5.55 -20.91
C LYS A 170 24.46 6.98 -20.52
N ALA A 171 23.76 7.94 -21.12
CA ALA A 171 24.05 9.36 -21.02
C ALA A 171 22.76 10.18 -20.89
N LEU A 172 22.89 11.35 -20.27
CA LEU A 172 21.86 12.38 -20.30
C LEU A 172 21.78 12.95 -21.71
N ILE A 173 20.57 13.00 -22.26
CA ILE A 173 20.26 13.52 -23.59
C ILE A 173 19.47 14.80 -23.44
N ASN A 174 19.99 15.92 -23.95
CA ASN A 174 19.33 17.21 -24.00
C ASN A 174 19.09 17.60 -25.46
N ILE A 175 17.84 17.86 -25.83
CA ILE A 175 17.42 18.16 -27.19
C ILE A 175 16.59 19.44 -27.18
N ASP A 176 16.94 20.39 -28.04
CA ASP A 176 16.23 21.66 -28.17
C ASP A 176 14.99 21.56 -29.08
N ASP A 177 15.07 20.78 -30.17
CA ASP A 177 13.93 20.43 -31.04
C ASP A 177 13.78 18.92 -31.22
N ALA A 178 12.72 18.38 -30.63
CA ALA A 178 12.37 16.98 -30.66
C ALA A 178 12.03 16.51 -32.09
N TYR A 179 11.40 17.34 -32.92
CA TYR A 179 10.98 16.94 -34.27
C TYR A 179 12.13 16.82 -35.26
N GLU A 180 13.28 17.41 -34.96
CA GLU A 180 14.52 17.23 -35.73
C GLU A 180 15.26 15.94 -35.34
N HIS A 181 14.96 15.37 -34.16
CA HIS A 181 15.66 14.20 -33.68
C HIS A 181 15.08 12.90 -34.29
N PRO A 182 15.90 12.04 -34.93
CA PRO A 182 15.42 10.86 -35.68
C PRO A 182 14.72 9.80 -34.83
N ARG A 183 14.94 9.83 -33.50
CA ARG A 183 14.33 8.91 -32.53
C ARG A 183 13.17 9.51 -31.74
N PHE A 184 12.61 10.62 -32.20
CA PHE A 184 11.46 11.22 -31.54
C PHE A 184 10.15 10.49 -31.91
N TYR A 185 9.41 10.10 -30.87
CA TYR A 185 8.15 9.38 -30.99
C TYR A 185 6.96 10.36 -31.06
N SER A 186 6.67 10.88 -32.26
CA SER A 186 5.61 11.89 -32.47
C SER A 186 4.17 11.37 -32.33
N GLU A 187 3.97 10.06 -32.24
CA GLU A 187 2.62 9.48 -32.22
C GLU A 187 1.82 9.87 -30.97
N MET A 188 2.50 10.08 -29.84
CA MET A 188 1.87 10.54 -28.61
C MET A 188 1.40 12.00 -28.70
N ASP A 189 2.17 12.87 -29.35
CA ASP A 189 1.79 14.26 -29.62
C ASP A 189 0.52 14.30 -30.46
N LYS A 190 0.44 13.47 -31.51
CA LYS A 190 -0.76 13.38 -32.37
C LYS A 190 -2.00 12.93 -31.61
N GLN A 191 -1.88 11.95 -30.72
CA GLN A 191 -3.00 11.41 -29.95
C GLN A 191 -3.48 12.37 -28.85
N THR A 192 -2.56 13.14 -28.26
CA THR A 192 -2.86 14.00 -27.11
C THR A 192 -3.10 15.47 -27.50
N GLY A 193 -2.72 15.87 -28.72
CA GLY A 193 -2.71 17.27 -29.15
C GLY A 193 -1.61 18.11 -28.49
N PHE A 194 -0.70 17.48 -27.72
CA PHE A 194 0.43 18.15 -27.10
C PHE A 194 1.57 18.31 -28.11
N ARG A 195 2.31 19.42 -28.05
CA ARG A 195 3.48 19.64 -28.89
C ARG A 195 4.74 19.55 -28.04
N THR A 196 5.53 18.53 -28.27
CA THR A 196 6.85 18.36 -27.67
C THR A 196 7.89 19.14 -28.49
N GLN A 197 8.56 20.11 -27.87
CA GLN A 197 9.62 20.93 -28.45
C GLN A 197 10.98 20.52 -27.88
N SER A 198 11.26 20.81 -26.60
CA SER A 198 12.53 20.44 -25.98
C SER A 198 12.39 19.23 -25.05
N ILE A 199 13.42 18.40 -24.97
CA ILE A 199 13.44 17.18 -24.15
C ILE A 199 14.77 17.06 -23.42
N LEU A 200 14.70 16.87 -22.10
CA LEU A 200 15.83 16.45 -21.27
C LEU A 200 15.54 15.05 -20.70
N SER A 201 16.35 14.06 -21.06
CA SER A 201 16.17 12.66 -20.64
C SER A 201 17.42 12.15 -19.91
N ALA A 202 17.24 11.68 -18.67
CA ALA A 202 18.30 11.12 -17.84
C ALA A 202 17.98 9.66 -17.48
N PRO A 203 18.83 8.69 -17.87
CA PRO A 203 18.63 7.28 -17.55
C PRO A 203 18.95 6.99 -16.07
N ILE A 204 18.25 6.02 -15.48
CA ILE A 204 18.45 5.51 -14.13
C ILE A 204 18.91 4.06 -14.22
N TYR A 205 19.99 3.73 -13.53
CA TYR A 205 20.55 2.39 -13.43
C TYR A 205 20.51 1.91 -11.98
N ASP A 206 20.49 0.60 -11.78
CA ASP A 206 20.73 0.00 -10.48
C ASP A 206 22.24 -0.08 -10.16
N MET A 207 22.57 -0.69 -9.02
CA MET A 207 23.95 -0.83 -8.56
C MET A 207 24.78 -1.78 -9.44
N ASP A 208 24.12 -2.67 -10.20
CA ASP A 208 24.75 -3.61 -11.11
C ASP A 208 24.93 -3.01 -12.52
N GLY A 209 24.41 -1.80 -12.74
CA GLY A 209 24.50 -1.08 -14.00
C GLY A 209 23.42 -1.45 -15.02
N GLU A 210 22.37 -2.15 -14.58
CA GLU A 210 21.21 -2.50 -15.40
C GLU A 210 20.20 -1.35 -15.44
N PRO A 211 19.56 -1.09 -16.59
CA PRO A 211 18.63 0.03 -16.73
C PRO A 211 17.32 -0.22 -15.97
N VAL A 212 17.01 0.68 -15.03
CA VAL A 212 15.78 0.65 -14.23
C VAL A 212 14.69 1.53 -14.85
N GLY A 213 15.07 2.68 -15.40
CA GLY A 213 14.11 3.66 -15.90
C GLY A 213 14.74 4.92 -16.47
N VAL A 214 13.91 5.93 -16.74
CA VAL A 214 14.32 7.22 -17.30
C VAL A 214 13.47 8.34 -16.72
N ILE A 215 14.12 9.40 -16.24
CA ILE A 215 13.44 10.67 -15.92
C ILE A 215 13.49 11.53 -17.16
N GLN A 216 12.33 11.99 -17.61
CA GLN A 216 12.19 12.83 -18.79
C GLN A 216 11.42 14.10 -18.47
N MET A 217 12.04 15.24 -18.79
CA MET A 217 11.43 16.57 -18.70
C MET A 217 11.17 17.06 -20.12
N VAL A 218 10.00 17.64 -20.33
CA VAL A 218 9.55 18.09 -21.64
C VAL A 218 9.14 19.55 -21.59
N ASN A 219 9.59 20.31 -22.59
CA ASN A 219 9.38 21.72 -22.85
C ASN A 219 9.81 22.60 -21.68
N LYS A 220 10.96 23.25 -21.83
CA LYS A 220 11.38 24.33 -20.94
C LYS A 220 10.39 25.51 -21.06
N LEU A 221 9.90 26.00 -19.90
CA LEU A 221 9.08 27.21 -19.77
C LEU A 221 9.94 28.48 -19.80
#